data_AF-A0A7C8HHF4-F1
#
_entry.id   AF-A0A7C8HHF4-F1
#
_cell.length_a   1.000
_cell.length_b   1.000
_cell.length_c   1.000
_cell.angle_alpha   90.00
_cell.angle_beta   90.00
_cell.angle_gamma   90.00
#
_symmetry.space_group_name_H-M   'P 1'
#
loop_
_entity.id
_entity.type
_entity.pdbx_description
1 polymer ?
#
loop_
_entity_poly.entity_id
_entity_poly.type
_entity_poly.pdbx_seq_one_letter_code
_entity_poly.pdbx_strand_id
1 'polypeptide(L)'
;RAFAADPDILLLDEPTNHLDIPAIEDLEVRLRDFSGASLIVSHDRRFLERVSTVCYWLRNGRVQKLDRGFSAFDDWAAGIEAAEAKSLSKLETHLAAEEHWLLRGVTARRARNEGRRRKLEAMRDQRRKQKAQLTRSSAEIAADKGGDGGKLVIEARHVSKSYGGRDVVRDLNLKIMRGDRVGIVGPNGAGKTTLIDILLERRAPDSGTVRVGANLEIAYVDQQRSILKPDETIWETLCPLGGDQVMVGGRPRHVAAYAKSFLFPPTQLRQPTKALSGGEKNRLALAVSLARPANLLVLDEPTNDLDMDTLDGLEDMLAAYDGTVLIVSHDRAFLDGVTTQILGALGDGRWAETPGGYADFEREYGGYAPKRQATPPKTSAPEPVPPNASAERRVRKLSYKDERRFAELEARIPALEAEIAMLEARLADADLFARDPKAFNAAIAGLDKARTEKDAAETEWLEIEERRAALAP
;
A
#
# COMPACT_ATOMS: atom_id res chain seq x y z
N ARG A 1 12.04 11.51 29.19
CA ARG A 1 12.86 10.67 30.08
C ARG A 1 14.05 10.08 29.34
N ALA A 2 13.84 9.33 28.25
CA ALA A 2 14.94 8.81 27.43
C ALA A 2 15.89 9.91 26.93
N PHE A 3 15.38 10.99 26.32
CA PHE A 3 16.19 12.16 25.94
C PHE A 3 16.89 12.89 27.09
N ALA A 4 16.36 12.79 28.32
CA ALA A 4 16.93 13.50 29.46
C ALA A 4 18.12 12.75 30.10
N ALA A 5 18.35 11.50 29.70
CA ALA A 5 19.46 10.68 30.15
C ALA A 5 20.74 10.86 29.30
N ASP A 6 20.69 11.75 28.30
CA ASP A 6 21.77 12.02 27.34
C ASP A 6 22.44 10.74 26.78
N PRO A 7 21.65 9.80 26.20
CA PRO A 7 22.21 8.53 25.76
C PRO A 7 23.02 8.68 24.47
N ASP A 8 24.02 7.81 24.28
CA ASP A 8 24.70 7.69 22.97
C ASP A 8 23.85 6.94 21.94
N ILE A 9 22.98 6.03 22.40
CA ILE A 9 22.10 5.20 21.57
C ILE A 9 20.68 5.28 22.10
N LEU A 10 19.75 5.65 21.22
CA LEU A 10 18.32 5.72 21.51
C LEU A 10 17.60 4.59 20.76
N LEU A 11 16.87 3.75 21.49
CA LEU A 11 16.01 2.71 20.91
C LEU A 11 14.56 3.11 21.15
N LEU A 12 13.81 3.33 20.07
CA LEU A 12 12.41 3.72 20.10
C LEU A 12 11.58 2.69 19.36
N ASP A 13 10.58 2.15 20.04
CA ASP A 13 9.61 1.22 19.48
C ASP A 13 8.24 1.92 19.39
N GLU A 14 7.77 2.14 18.17
CA GLU A 14 6.54 2.88 17.82
C GLU A 14 6.36 4.20 18.61
N PRO A 15 7.32 5.14 18.56
CA PRO A 15 7.28 6.34 19.39
C PRO A 15 6.18 7.33 18.97
N THR A 16 5.64 7.19 17.77
CA THR A 16 4.55 8.03 17.23
C THR A 16 3.18 7.59 17.73
N ASN A 17 3.04 6.37 18.25
CA ASN A 17 1.75 5.86 18.72
C ASN A 17 1.21 6.71 19.86
N HIS A 18 -0.07 7.08 19.75
CA HIS A 18 -0.80 7.91 20.72
C HIS A 18 -0.25 9.34 20.90
N LEU A 19 0.69 9.78 20.07
CA LEU A 19 1.12 11.17 20.04
C LEU A 19 0.21 11.99 19.12
N ASP A 20 -0.05 13.22 19.51
CA ASP A 20 -0.70 14.16 18.62
C ASP A 20 0.29 14.71 17.58
N ILE A 21 -0.26 15.27 16.51
CA ILE A 21 0.54 15.84 15.41
C ILE A 21 1.62 16.82 15.91
N PRO A 22 1.33 17.80 16.80
CA PRO A 22 2.39 18.67 17.34
C PRO A 22 3.47 17.93 18.13
N ALA A 23 3.13 16.93 18.96
CA ALA A 23 4.14 16.14 19.66
C ALA A 23 5.01 15.31 18.69
N ILE A 24 4.43 14.81 17.59
CA ILE A 24 5.19 14.14 16.53
C ILE A 24 6.13 15.12 15.84
N GLU A 25 5.69 16.33 15.49
CA GLU A 25 6.57 17.39 14.92
C GLU A 25 7.72 17.76 15.87
N ASP A 26 7.44 17.92 17.16
CA ASP A 26 8.46 18.18 18.18
C ASP A 26 9.45 17.00 18.32
N LEU A 27 8.96 15.77 18.23
CA LEU A 27 9.79 14.57 18.27
C LEU A 27 10.71 14.48 17.04
N GLU A 28 10.22 14.80 15.85
CA GLU A 28 11.02 14.87 14.61
C GLU A 28 12.20 15.83 14.78
N VAL A 29 11.95 17.03 15.30
CA VAL A 29 12.99 18.04 15.53
C VAL A 29 14.02 17.52 16.53
N ARG A 30 13.57 16.95 17.65
CA ARG A 30 14.49 16.43 18.68
C ARG A 30 15.34 15.27 18.19
N LEU A 31 14.80 14.39 17.36
CA LEU A 31 15.54 13.26 16.79
C LEU A 31 16.54 13.72 15.73
N ARG A 32 16.19 14.74 14.95
CA ARG A 32 17.13 15.33 13.98
C ARG A 32 18.29 16.07 14.64
N ASP A 33 18.03 16.74 15.77
CA ASP A 33 19.04 17.47 16.53
C ASP A 33 19.85 16.55 17.47
N PHE A 34 19.49 15.27 17.60
CA PHE A 34 20.17 14.31 18.45
C PHE A 34 21.51 13.87 17.84
N SER A 35 22.59 14.00 18.60
CA SER A 35 23.94 13.69 18.14
C SER A 35 24.31 12.20 18.22
N GLY A 36 23.52 11.38 18.91
CA GLY A 36 23.73 9.94 19.04
C GLY A 36 23.10 9.12 17.91
N ALA A 37 23.18 7.79 18.02
CA ALA A 37 22.52 6.88 17.09
C ALA A 37 21.09 6.58 17.56
N SER A 38 20.09 6.77 16.69
CA SER A 38 18.69 6.39 16.99
C SER A 38 18.25 5.20 16.13
N LEU A 39 17.84 4.12 16.77
CA LEU A 39 17.09 3.03 16.13
C LEU A 39 15.61 3.22 16.42
N ILE A 40 14.82 3.32 15.37
CA ILE A 40 13.40 3.67 15.45
C ILE A 40 12.61 2.61 14.68
N VAL A 41 11.62 2.01 15.33
CA VAL A 41 10.56 1.23 14.69
C VAL A 41 9.32 2.13 14.64
N SER A 42 8.74 2.33 13.45
CA SER A 42 7.54 3.13 13.28
C SER A 42 6.78 2.71 12.02
N HIS A 43 5.46 2.87 12.04
CA HIS A 43 4.59 2.77 10.86
C HIS A 43 4.26 4.12 10.19
N ASP A 44 4.67 5.27 10.75
CA ASP A 44 4.38 6.58 10.15
C ASP A 44 5.37 6.90 9.02
N ARG A 45 4.88 6.85 7.76
CA ARG A 45 5.67 7.13 6.55
C ARG A 45 6.33 8.51 6.60
N ARG A 46 5.56 9.55 6.93
CA ARG A 46 6.07 10.94 6.93
C ARG A 46 7.12 11.15 8.02
N PHE A 47 6.90 10.56 9.20
CA PHE A 47 7.86 10.61 10.29
C PHE A 47 9.18 9.94 9.89
N LEU A 48 9.12 8.75 9.29
CA LEU A 48 10.29 8.03 8.80
C LEU A 48 11.00 8.81 7.68
N GLU A 49 10.29 9.39 6.72
CA GLU A 49 10.90 10.21 5.65
C GLU A 49 11.71 11.39 6.20
N ARG A 50 11.23 12.02 7.29
CA ARG A 50 11.84 13.23 7.85
C ARG A 50 13.02 12.95 8.79
N VAL A 51 13.06 11.78 9.41
CA VAL A 51 14.04 11.42 10.47
C VAL A 51 15.06 10.39 10.01
N SER A 52 14.68 9.45 9.15
CA SER A 52 15.55 8.32 8.80
C SER A 52 16.67 8.70 7.83
N THR A 53 17.86 8.14 8.08
CA THR A 53 19.03 8.24 7.20
C THR A 53 19.40 6.90 6.58
N VAL A 54 19.04 5.80 7.26
CA VAL A 54 19.24 4.40 6.86
C VAL A 54 17.97 3.64 7.23
N CYS A 55 17.51 2.77 6.34
CA CYS A 55 16.33 1.94 6.57
C CYS A 55 16.71 0.46 6.69
N TYR A 56 16.05 -0.23 7.62
CA TYR A 56 16.15 -1.68 7.81
C TYR A 56 14.76 -2.29 7.60
N TRP A 57 14.65 -3.18 6.62
CA TRP A 57 13.40 -3.86 6.29
C TRP A 57 13.41 -5.30 6.76
N LEU A 58 12.55 -5.63 7.72
CA LEU A 58 12.38 -6.99 8.21
C LEU A 58 11.23 -7.66 7.45
N ARG A 59 11.55 -8.68 6.64
CA ARG A 59 10.56 -9.49 5.92
C ARG A 59 11.01 -10.94 5.86
N ASN A 60 10.06 -11.88 6.02
CA ASN A 60 10.33 -13.32 5.97
C ASN A 60 11.48 -13.76 6.90
N GLY A 61 11.63 -13.12 8.06
CA GLY A 61 12.71 -13.37 9.01
C GLY A 61 14.10 -12.90 8.57
N ARG A 62 14.19 -12.12 7.49
CA ARG A 62 15.45 -11.53 6.98
C ARG A 62 15.39 -10.01 7.10
N VAL A 63 16.51 -9.41 7.50
CA VAL A 63 16.67 -7.95 7.53
C VAL A 63 17.47 -7.53 6.30
N GLN A 64 16.87 -6.69 5.47
CA GLN A 64 17.52 -6.05 4.34
C GLN A 64 17.84 -4.60 4.70
N LYS A 65 19.01 -4.10 4.27
CA LYS A 65 19.48 -2.75 4.60
C LYS A 65 19.44 -1.86 3.37
N LEU A 66 18.93 -0.65 3.55
CA LEU A 66 18.98 0.44 2.59
C LEU A 66 19.81 1.59 3.19
N ASP A 67 20.94 1.94 2.56
CA ASP A 67 21.82 3.04 2.99
C ASP A 67 21.30 4.43 2.60
N ARG A 68 19.97 4.60 2.59
CA ARG A 68 19.25 5.84 2.31
C ARG A 68 18.05 5.96 3.25
N GLY A 69 17.53 7.17 3.38
CA GLY A 69 16.30 7.42 4.14
C GLY A 69 15.06 6.80 3.49
N PHE A 70 13.96 6.81 4.23
CA PHE A 70 12.71 6.14 3.88
C PHE A 70 12.06 6.67 2.59
N SER A 71 12.37 7.89 2.16
CA SER A 71 11.88 8.43 0.88
C SER A 71 12.31 7.60 -0.34
N ALA A 72 13.35 6.79 -0.23
CA ALA A 72 13.81 5.88 -1.30
C ALA A 72 13.37 4.42 -1.08
N PHE A 73 12.58 4.17 -0.03
CA PHE A 73 12.20 2.82 0.40
C PHE A 73 11.26 2.16 -0.60
N ASP A 74 10.21 2.83 -1.05
CA ASP A 74 9.19 2.22 -1.91
C ASP A 74 9.76 1.74 -3.24
N ASP A 75 10.55 2.59 -3.91
CA ASP A 75 11.23 2.23 -5.17
C ASP A 75 12.19 1.04 -4.98
N TRP A 76 12.92 1.02 -3.86
CA TRP A 76 13.86 -0.04 -3.53
C TRP A 76 13.15 -1.36 -3.20
N ALA A 77 12.10 -1.29 -2.39
CA ALA A 77 11.28 -2.44 -2.02
C ALA A 77 10.60 -3.06 -3.24
N ALA A 78 10.01 -2.23 -4.12
CA ALA A 78 9.42 -2.68 -5.38
C ALA A 78 10.45 -3.39 -6.29
N GLY A 79 11.70 -2.90 -6.33
CA GLY A 79 12.78 -3.55 -7.05
C GLY A 79 13.14 -4.94 -6.51
N ILE A 80 13.20 -5.08 -5.19
CA ILE A 80 13.43 -6.37 -4.51
C ILE A 80 12.27 -7.33 -4.80
N GLU A 81 11.03 -6.87 -4.65
CA GLU A 81 9.84 -7.68 -4.90
C GLU A 81 9.76 -8.16 -6.35
N ALA A 82 10.06 -7.28 -7.31
CA ALA A 82 10.11 -7.65 -8.72
C ALA A 82 11.18 -8.72 -9.00
N ALA A 83 12.35 -8.61 -8.36
CA ALA A 83 13.42 -9.60 -8.46
C ALA A 83 12.99 -10.95 -7.84
N GLU A 84 12.37 -10.93 -6.67
CA GLU A 84 11.82 -12.11 -6.00
C GLU A 84 10.72 -12.78 -6.84
N ALA A 85 9.77 -12.00 -7.37
CA ALA A 85 8.70 -12.50 -8.23
C ALA A 85 9.24 -13.15 -9.51
N LYS A 86 10.29 -12.56 -10.13
CA LYS A 86 10.98 -13.14 -11.28
C LYS A 86 11.68 -14.46 -10.90
N SER A 87 12.31 -14.52 -9.72
CA SER A 87 12.94 -15.74 -9.21
C SER A 87 11.91 -16.84 -8.92
N LEU A 88 10.78 -16.49 -8.29
CA LEU A 88 9.66 -17.39 -8.02
C LEU A 88 9.05 -17.93 -9.31
N SER A 89 8.80 -17.06 -10.30
CA SER A 89 8.26 -17.49 -11.60
C SER A 89 9.20 -18.46 -12.33
N LYS A 90 10.52 -18.23 -12.29
CA LYS A 90 11.52 -19.18 -12.81
C LYS A 90 11.45 -20.52 -12.05
N LEU A 91 11.39 -20.48 -10.73
CA LEU A 91 11.32 -21.67 -9.89
C LEU A 91 10.03 -22.47 -10.13
N GLU A 92 8.88 -21.80 -10.25
CA GLU A 92 7.60 -22.42 -10.64
C GLU A 92 7.66 -23.04 -12.03
N THR A 93 8.33 -22.39 -12.99
CA THR A 93 8.52 -22.93 -14.34
C THR A 93 9.38 -24.20 -14.30
N HIS A 94 10.46 -24.21 -13.50
CA HIS A 94 11.30 -25.38 -13.29
C HIS A 94 10.54 -26.51 -12.56
N LEU A 95 9.77 -26.19 -11.52
CA LEU A 95 8.92 -27.15 -10.81
C LEU A 95 7.86 -27.75 -11.73
N ALA A 96 7.19 -26.94 -12.55
CA ALA A 96 6.21 -27.42 -13.52
C ALA A 96 6.86 -28.32 -14.59
N ALA A 97 8.10 -28.00 -15.01
CA ALA A 97 8.87 -28.84 -15.92
C ALA A 97 9.28 -30.18 -15.26
N GLU A 98 9.69 -30.16 -13.99
CA GLU A 98 10.02 -31.35 -13.20
C GLU A 98 8.78 -32.21 -12.86
N GLU A 99 7.66 -31.61 -12.46
CA GLU A 99 6.39 -32.30 -12.25
C GLU A 99 5.91 -32.97 -13.55
N HIS A 100 6.03 -32.26 -14.68
CA HIS A 100 5.75 -32.81 -16.00
C HIS A 100 6.73 -33.94 -16.39
N TRP A 101 7.95 -33.95 -15.85
CA TRP A 101 8.95 -35.01 -16.05
C TRP A 101 8.69 -36.23 -15.14
N LEU A 102 8.34 -36.01 -13.88
CA LEU A 102 7.94 -37.02 -12.89
C LEU A 102 6.64 -37.75 -13.28
N LEU A 103 5.72 -37.06 -13.94
CA LEU A 103 4.46 -37.63 -14.46
C LEU A 103 4.62 -38.41 -15.77
N ARG A 104 5.84 -38.59 -16.30
CA ARG A 104 6.12 -39.45 -17.47
C ARG A 104 6.96 -40.68 -17.12
N GLY A 105 6.38 -41.56 -16.32
CA GLY A 105 6.37 -42.99 -16.64
C GLY A 105 5.00 -43.34 -17.25
N VAL A 106 4.99 -44.00 -18.41
CA VAL A 106 3.81 -44.54 -19.15
C VAL A 106 3.30 -43.69 -20.33
N THR A 107 3.87 -44.01 -21.50
CA THR A 107 3.33 -44.07 -22.88
C THR A 107 2.37 -43.01 -23.42
N ALA A 108 2.77 -42.50 -24.59
CA ALA A 108 1.97 -41.74 -25.54
C ALA A 108 0.62 -42.38 -25.91
N ARG A 109 -0.46 -41.60 -25.83
CA ARG A 109 -1.52 -41.60 -26.85
C ARG A 109 -2.39 -40.35 -26.80
N ARG A 110 -2.70 -39.88 -28.01
CA ARG A 110 -3.82 -39.01 -28.44
C ARG A 110 -3.56 -37.51 -28.55
N ALA A 111 -3.17 -37.15 -29.77
CA ALA A 111 -3.83 -36.08 -30.52
C ALA A 111 -5.36 -36.27 -30.53
N ARG A 112 -6.07 -35.40 -29.79
CA ARG A 112 -7.45 -34.90 -30.00
C ARG A 112 -7.97 -34.32 -28.68
N ASN A 113 -7.92 -32.99 -28.53
CA ASN A 113 -8.95 -32.19 -27.82
C ASN A 113 -8.67 -30.67 -27.76
N GLU A 114 -7.86 -30.09 -28.65
CA GLU A 114 -7.68 -28.63 -28.69
C GLU A 114 -8.89 -27.86 -29.26
N GLY A 115 -9.84 -28.55 -29.91
CA GLY A 115 -11.03 -27.94 -30.50
C GLY A 115 -12.11 -27.49 -29.50
N ARG A 116 -12.14 -28.03 -28.27
CA ARG A 116 -13.17 -27.71 -27.27
C ARG A 116 -12.78 -26.53 -26.37
N ARG A 117 -11.48 -26.25 -26.22
CA ARG A 117 -10.96 -25.15 -25.40
C ARG A 117 -11.10 -23.79 -26.07
N ARG A 118 -10.79 -23.70 -27.38
CA ARG A 118 -11.01 -22.48 -28.18
C ARG A 118 -12.48 -22.06 -28.29
N LYS A 119 -13.43 -23.02 -28.28
CA LYS A 119 -14.88 -22.74 -28.32
C LYS A 119 -15.42 -22.19 -27.00
N LEU A 120 -14.78 -22.51 -25.87
CA LEU A 120 -15.15 -22.02 -24.53
C LEU A 120 -14.59 -20.61 -24.26
N GLU A 121 -13.38 -20.32 -24.75
CA GLU A 121 -12.77 -18.98 -24.68
C GLU A 121 -13.54 -17.96 -25.55
N ALA A 122 -13.94 -18.35 -26.78
CA ALA A 122 -14.75 -17.49 -27.65
C ALA A 122 -16.14 -17.14 -27.06
N MET A 123 -16.79 -18.06 -26.34
CA MET A 123 -18.07 -17.80 -25.67
C MET A 123 -17.93 -16.89 -24.43
N ARG A 124 -16.77 -16.89 -23.76
CA ARG A 124 -16.49 -16.02 -22.61
C ARG A 124 -16.24 -14.57 -23.03
N ASP A 125 -15.55 -14.36 -24.16
CA ASP A 125 -15.33 -13.02 -24.71
C ASP A 125 -16.62 -12.39 -25.26
N GLN A 126 -17.52 -13.20 -25.84
CA GLN A 126 -18.83 -12.72 -26.32
C GLN A 126 -19.72 -12.23 -25.15
N ARG A 127 -19.68 -12.91 -24.00
CA ARG A 127 -20.40 -12.52 -22.77
C ARG A 127 -19.81 -11.26 -22.12
N ARG A 128 -18.49 -11.07 -22.21
CA ARG A 128 -17.79 -9.88 -21.69
C ARG A 128 -18.13 -8.62 -22.51
N LYS A 129 -18.23 -8.76 -23.84
CA LYS A 129 -18.62 -7.67 -24.76
C LYS A 129 -20.09 -7.26 -24.63
N GLN A 130 -21.03 -8.21 -24.44
CA GLN A 130 -22.44 -7.88 -24.20
C GLN A 130 -22.67 -7.18 -22.85
N LYS A 131 -21.94 -7.56 -21.79
CA LYS A 131 -22.05 -6.91 -20.47
C LYS A 131 -21.50 -5.47 -20.49
N ALA A 132 -20.41 -5.23 -21.21
CA ALA A 132 -19.83 -3.88 -21.37
C ALA A 132 -20.74 -2.91 -22.16
N GLN A 133 -21.59 -3.43 -23.05
CA GLN A 133 -22.54 -2.63 -23.85
C GLN A 133 -23.83 -2.29 -23.08
N LEU A 134 -24.24 -3.12 -22.11
CA LEU A 134 -25.39 -2.88 -21.21
C LEU A 134 -25.09 -1.92 -20.04
N THR A 135 -23.81 -1.83 -19.62
CA THR A 135 -23.40 -0.94 -18.51
C THR A 135 -23.20 0.52 -18.95
N ARG A 136 -23.01 0.80 -20.26
CA ARG A 136 -22.96 2.18 -20.77
C ARG A 136 -24.34 2.82 -20.95
N SER A 137 -25.38 2.03 -21.21
CA SER A 137 -26.75 2.52 -21.45
C SER A 137 -27.60 2.66 -20.19
N SER A 138 -27.07 2.32 -19.01
CA SER A 138 -27.71 2.52 -17.70
C SER A 138 -27.11 3.69 -16.89
N ALA A 139 -26.00 4.27 -17.36
CA ALA A 139 -25.33 5.40 -16.72
C ALA A 139 -25.80 6.78 -17.22
N GLU A 140 -26.72 6.84 -18.20
CA GLU A 140 -27.27 8.10 -18.76
C GLU A 140 -28.72 8.41 -18.34
N ILE A 141 -29.33 7.65 -17.41
CA ILE A 141 -30.74 7.87 -16.99
C ILE A 141 -30.91 7.88 -15.46
N ALA A 142 -30.03 8.60 -14.74
CA ALA A 142 -30.28 8.93 -13.33
C ALA A 142 -29.63 10.24 -12.88
N ALA A 143 -29.38 11.16 -13.80
CA ALA A 143 -28.97 12.52 -13.49
C ALA A 143 -30.06 13.50 -13.96
N ASP A 144 -31.25 13.39 -13.37
CA ASP A 144 -32.15 14.54 -13.34
C ASP A 144 -33.03 14.55 -12.09
N LYS A 145 -33.01 15.69 -11.40
CA LYS A 145 -33.90 16.18 -10.32
C LYS A 145 -33.72 15.64 -8.90
N GLY A 146 -33.02 16.44 -8.09
CA GLY A 146 -33.15 16.43 -6.63
C GLY A 146 -32.34 17.55 -6.00
N GLY A 147 -33.01 18.56 -5.44
CA GLY A 147 -32.38 19.72 -4.81
C GLY A 147 -31.42 19.35 -3.68
N ASP A 148 -30.56 20.31 -3.33
CA ASP A 148 -29.38 20.20 -2.46
C ASP A 148 -29.63 19.63 -1.05
N GLY A 149 -30.89 19.40 -0.65
CA GLY A 149 -31.30 18.81 0.63
C GLY A 149 -31.13 17.30 0.75
N GLY A 150 -31.07 16.54 -0.36
CA GLY A 150 -30.85 15.09 -0.32
C GLY A 150 -29.37 14.67 -0.21
N LYS A 151 -28.46 15.61 -0.44
CA LYS A 151 -27.00 15.40 -0.38
C LYS A 151 -26.39 15.90 0.93
N LEU A 152 -27.11 16.68 1.73
CA LEU A 152 -26.58 17.20 2.99
C LEU A 152 -26.51 16.09 4.04
N VAL A 153 -25.33 15.95 4.67
CA VAL A 153 -25.07 14.96 5.71
C VAL A 153 -25.02 15.63 7.08
N ILE A 154 -24.19 16.65 7.26
CA ILE A 154 -24.13 17.42 8.52
C ILE A 154 -24.04 18.92 8.19
N GLU A 155 -24.78 19.74 8.91
CA GLU A 155 -24.64 21.19 8.87
C GLU A 155 -24.54 21.75 10.29
N ALA A 156 -23.43 22.39 10.60
CA ALA A 156 -23.22 23.14 11.83
C ALA A 156 -23.22 24.64 11.51
N ARG A 157 -24.00 25.43 12.27
CA ARG A 157 -24.07 26.88 12.15
C ARG A 157 -23.82 27.55 13.50
N HIS A 158 -22.81 28.40 13.56
CA HIS A 158 -22.42 29.17 14.75
C HIS A 158 -22.26 28.32 16.02
N VAL A 159 -21.77 27.09 15.88
CA VAL A 159 -21.67 26.13 16.97
C VAL A 159 -20.58 26.53 17.93
N SER A 160 -20.91 26.65 19.22
CA SER A 160 -19.92 26.85 20.27
C SER A 160 -20.11 25.89 21.44
N LYS A 161 -19.00 25.49 22.05
CA LYS A 161 -18.96 24.63 23.24
C LYS A 161 -17.78 24.99 24.12
N SER A 162 -18.04 25.14 25.42
CA SER A 162 -17.03 25.46 26.43
C SER A 162 -17.06 24.45 27.60
N TYR A 163 -15.90 24.20 28.19
CA TYR A 163 -15.75 23.39 29.40
C TYR A 163 -14.89 24.13 30.41
N GLY A 164 -15.44 24.43 31.59
CA GLY A 164 -14.69 25.07 32.67
C GLY A 164 -14.04 26.40 32.28
N GLY A 165 -14.68 27.17 31.39
CA GLY A 165 -14.16 28.44 30.86
C GLY A 165 -13.17 28.32 29.70
N ARG A 166 -12.83 27.09 29.26
CA ARG A 166 -12.04 26.86 28.05
C ARG A 166 -12.97 26.54 26.88
N ASP A 167 -12.89 27.34 25.83
CA ASP A 167 -13.64 27.08 24.59
C ASP A 167 -13.01 25.90 23.84
N VAL A 168 -13.84 24.89 23.58
CA VAL A 168 -13.49 23.71 22.79
C VAL A 168 -13.90 23.91 21.34
N VAL A 169 -15.04 24.55 21.11
CA VAL A 169 -15.51 24.98 19.79
C VAL A 169 -16.01 26.41 19.94
N ARG A 170 -15.61 27.32 19.06
CA ARG A 170 -16.04 28.72 19.04
C ARG A 170 -16.48 29.09 17.64
N ASP A 171 -17.77 29.40 17.50
CA ASP A 171 -18.42 29.90 16.28
C ASP A 171 -18.13 29.06 15.01
N LEU A 172 -18.21 27.73 15.13
CA LEU A 172 -17.95 26.83 14.02
C LEU A 172 -19.12 26.84 13.03
N ASN A 173 -18.79 27.07 11.76
CA ASN A 173 -19.66 26.86 10.61
C ASN A 173 -19.04 25.76 9.75
N LEU A 174 -19.80 24.70 9.48
CA LEU A 174 -19.33 23.54 8.73
C LEU A 174 -20.49 22.92 7.95
N LYS A 175 -20.26 22.54 6.69
CA LYS A 175 -21.23 21.84 5.87
C LYS A 175 -20.57 20.61 5.26
N ILE A 176 -21.10 19.43 5.61
CA ILE A 176 -20.63 18.13 5.11
C ILE A 176 -21.70 17.56 4.20
N MET A 177 -21.31 17.23 2.98
CA MET A 177 -22.12 16.66 1.92
C MET A 177 -21.82 15.16 1.75
N ARG A 178 -22.73 14.46 1.09
CA ARG A 178 -22.58 13.04 0.80
C ARG A 178 -21.37 12.81 -0.11
N GLY A 179 -20.46 11.95 0.35
CA GLY A 179 -19.22 11.61 -0.36
C GLY A 179 -18.00 12.37 0.15
N ASP A 180 -18.18 13.35 1.03
CA ASP A 180 -17.07 14.07 1.65
C ASP A 180 -16.30 13.13 2.60
N ARG A 181 -14.98 13.27 2.60
CA ARG A 181 -14.06 12.56 3.50
C ARG A 181 -13.31 13.60 4.32
N VAL A 182 -13.80 13.85 5.53
CA VAL A 182 -13.33 14.93 6.40
C VAL A 182 -12.32 14.37 7.40
N GLY A 183 -11.06 14.80 7.29
CA GLY A 183 -10.04 14.55 8.31
C GLY A 183 -10.13 15.57 9.44
N ILE A 184 -10.12 15.11 10.69
CA ILE A 184 -10.17 15.96 11.89
C ILE A 184 -8.82 15.87 12.58
N VAL A 185 -8.10 16.99 12.65
CA VAL A 185 -6.72 17.05 13.17
C VAL A 185 -6.60 18.07 14.28
N GLY A 186 -5.71 17.81 15.23
CA GLY A 186 -5.42 18.75 16.32
C GLY A 186 -4.79 18.09 17.55
N PRO A 187 -4.24 18.91 18.46
CA PRO A 187 -3.59 18.43 19.67
C PRO A 187 -4.52 17.59 20.56
N ASN A 188 -3.93 16.75 21.40
CA ASN A 188 -4.65 16.00 22.40
C ASN A 188 -5.30 16.96 23.40
N GLY A 189 -6.59 16.74 23.67
CA GLY A 189 -7.39 17.68 24.45
C GLY A 189 -7.87 18.93 23.71
N ALA A 190 -7.67 19.04 22.38
CA ALA A 190 -8.32 20.07 21.56
C ALA A 190 -9.84 19.88 21.46
N GLY A 191 -10.34 18.69 21.80
CA GLY A 191 -11.76 18.34 21.82
C GLY A 191 -12.29 17.68 20.54
N LYS A 192 -11.43 16.98 19.78
CA LYS A 192 -11.80 16.22 18.56
C LYS A 192 -13.04 15.31 18.78
N THR A 193 -12.99 14.46 19.81
CA THR A 193 -14.12 13.58 20.18
C THR A 193 -15.36 14.37 20.60
N THR A 194 -15.18 15.51 21.31
CA THR A 194 -16.30 16.38 21.69
C THR A 194 -16.95 17.02 20.46
N LEU A 195 -16.15 17.45 19.49
CA LEU A 195 -16.63 17.98 18.22
C LEU A 195 -17.42 16.93 17.45
N ILE A 196 -16.92 15.70 17.35
CA ILE A 196 -17.64 14.58 16.72
C ILE A 196 -18.96 14.32 17.44
N ASP A 197 -18.96 14.23 18.77
CA ASP A 197 -20.19 14.05 19.54
C ASP A 197 -21.24 15.13 19.25
N ILE A 198 -20.80 16.39 19.07
CA ILE A 198 -21.67 17.51 18.73
C ILE A 198 -22.20 17.37 17.29
N LEU A 199 -21.33 17.04 16.33
CA LEU A 199 -21.72 16.87 14.91
C LEU A 199 -22.68 15.70 14.71
N LEU A 200 -22.61 14.68 15.56
CA LEU A 200 -23.51 13.51 15.54
C LEU A 200 -24.77 13.69 16.42
N GLU A 201 -25.02 14.89 16.95
CA GLU A 201 -26.12 15.20 17.88
C GLU A 201 -26.14 14.34 19.17
N ARG A 202 -25.02 13.67 19.49
CA ARG A 202 -24.84 12.91 20.76
C ARG A 202 -24.61 13.84 21.95
N ARG A 203 -24.23 15.10 21.67
CA ARG A 203 -23.98 16.14 22.67
C ARG A 203 -24.52 17.48 22.17
N ALA A 204 -25.23 18.20 23.04
CA ALA A 204 -25.74 19.52 22.71
C ALA A 204 -24.62 20.59 22.75
N PRO A 205 -24.58 21.49 21.75
CA PRO A 205 -23.75 22.68 21.81
C PRO A 205 -24.30 23.69 22.85
N ASP A 206 -23.46 24.63 23.28
CA ASP A 206 -23.89 25.72 24.18
C ASP A 206 -24.61 26.83 23.40
N SER A 207 -24.19 27.06 22.15
CA SER A 207 -24.85 27.96 21.20
C SER A 207 -24.74 27.43 19.77
N GLY A 208 -25.59 27.95 18.88
CA GLY A 208 -25.65 27.52 17.48
C GLY A 208 -26.56 26.31 17.27
N THR A 209 -26.55 25.78 16.05
CA THR A 209 -27.40 24.65 15.66
C THR A 209 -26.61 23.64 14.85
N VAL A 210 -26.82 22.36 15.14
CA VAL A 210 -26.38 21.24 14.30
C VAL A 210 -27.63 20.63 13.67
N ARG A 211 -27.56 20.30 12.38
CA ARG A 211 -28.57 19.57 11.65
C ARG A 211 -27.94 18.37 10.97
N VAL A 212 -28.39 17.19 11.35
CA VAL A 212 -28.02 15.91 10.73
C VAL A 212 -29.04 15.58 9.62
N GLY A 213 -28.54 15.08 8.48
CA GLY A 213 -29.36 14.70 7.32
C GLY A 213 -30.35 13.57 7.61
N ALA A 214 -31.46 13.52 6.87
CA ALA A 214 -32.47 12.47 7.06
C ALA A 214 -31.95 11.08 6.62
N ASN A 215 -32.31 10.03 7.37
CA ASN A 215 -31.95 8.63 7.12
C ASN A 215 -30.43 8.33 7.16
N LEU A 216 -29.69 8.95 8.08
CA LEU A 216 -28.29 8.61 8.32
C LEU A 216 -28.16 7.32 9.14
N GLU A 217 -27.46 6.34 8.57
CA GLU A 217 -27.00 5.11 9.21
C GLU A 217 -25.53 5.32 9.56
N ILE A 218 -25.25 5.54 10.85
CA ILE A 218 -23.93 5.92 11.34
C ILE A 218 -23.20 4.67 11.84
N ALA A 219 -22.05 4.36 11.24
CA ALA A 219 -21.11 3.39 11.78
C ALA A 219 -19.98 4.13 12.51
N TYR A 220 -19.89 3.93 13.82
CA TYR A 220 -18.82 4.50 14.64
C TYR A 220 -17.79 3.40 14.96
N VAL A 221 -16.55 3.61 14.54
CA VAL A 221 -15.41 2.76 14.87
C VAL A 221 -14.61 3.48 15.96
N ASP A 222 -14.81 3.02 17.19
CA ASP A 222 -14.05 3.45 18.36
C ASP A 222 -12.87 2.48 18.61
N GLN A 223 -11.88 2.92 19.36
CA GLN A 223 -10.82 2.10 19.94
C GLN A 223 -11.36 1.00 20.85
N GLN A 224 -12.60 1.12 21.34
CA GLN A 224 -13.22 0.11 22.16
C GLN A 224 -13.57 -1.14 21.34
N ARG A 225 -12.76 -2.18 21.55
CA ARG A 225 -12.87 -3.57 21.04
C ARG A 225 -14.19 -4.28 21.40
N SER A 226 -15.18 -3.56 21.92
CA SER A 226 -16.45 -4.03 22.45
C SER A 226 -17.39 -4.62 21.40
N ILE A 227 -17.07 -4.50 20.11
CA ILE A 227 -17.79 -5.18 19.01
C ILE A 227 -17.40 -6.67 18.90
N LEU A 228 -16.19 -7.05 19.32
CA LEU A 228 -15.69 -8.42 19.13
C LEU A 228 -16.02 -9.30 20.34
N LYS A 229 -16.71 -10.40 20.11
CA LYS A 229 -16.98 -11.41 21.14
C LYS A 229 -15.82 -12.43 21.18
N PRO A 230 -15.18 -12.65 22.35
CA PRO A 230 -13.94 -13.45 22.46
C PRO A 230 -14.01 -14.88 21.92
N ASP A 231 -15.19 -15.49 22.00
CA ASP A 231 -15.41 -16.90 21.64
C ASP A 231 -15.96 -17.09 20.23
N GLU A 232 -16.36 -16.01 19.55
CA GLU A 232 -16.76 -16.10 18.14
C GLU A 232 -15.51 -16.20 17.24
N THR A 233 -15.65 -16.91 16.13
CA THR A 233 -14.63 -16.97 15.08
C THR A 233 -14.70 -15.74 14.17
N ILE A 234 -13.61 -15.42 13.47
CA ILE A 234 -13.60 -14.34 12.44
C ILE A 234 -14.79 -14.49 11.47
N TRP A 235 -15.07 -15.73 11.06
CA TRP A 235 -16.19 -16.03 10.17
C TRP A 235 -17.54 -15.67 10.77
N GLU A 236 -17.79 -16.07 12.01
CA GLU A 236 -19.04 -15.77 12.73
C GLU A 236 -19.19 -14.27 13.01
N THR A 237 -18.10 -13.57 13.33
CA THR A 237 -18.14 -12.13 13.56
C THR A 237 -18.49 -11.35 12.29
N LEU A 238 -17.97 -11.78 11.13
CA LEU A 238 -18.29 -11.17 9.83
C LEU A 238 -19.66 -11.58 9.28
N CYS A 239 -20.14 -12.77 9.64
CA CYS A 239 -21.41 -13.32 9.19
C CYS A 239 -22.27 -13.80 10.39
N PRO A 240 -22.75 -12.88 11.24
CA PRO A 240 -23.44 -13.25 12.49
C PRO A 240 -24.80 -13.92 12.25
N LEU A 241 -25.40 -13.71 11.08
CA LEU A 241 -26.65 -14.37 10.67
C LEU A 241 -26.43 -15.75 10.03
N GLY A 242 -25.17 -16.20 9.93
CA GLY A 242 -24.78 -17.42 9.25
C GLY A 242 -24.71 -17.30 7.73
N GLY A 243 -23.91 -18.16 7.10
CA GLY A 243 -23.67 -18.17 5.66
C GLY A 243 -22.20 -18.02 5.29
N ASP A 244 -21.94 -17.79 4.00
CA ASP A 244 -20.61 -17.57 3.42
C ASP A 244 -20.46 -16.20 2.74
N GLN A 245 -21.49 -15.35 2.85
CA GLN A 245 -21.51 -14.00 2.30
C GLN A 245 -21.62 -12.95 3.41
N VAL A 246 -20.87 -11.88 3.26
CA VAL A 246 -21.01 -10.64 4.00
C VAL A 246 -21.56 -9.58 3.05
N MET A 247 -22.56 -8.82 3.50
CA MET A 247 -23.06 -7.67 2.75
C MET A 247 -22.11 -6.52 2.98
N VAL A 248 -21.55 -5.91 1.94
CA VAL A 248 -20.66 -4.75 2.04
C VAL A 248 -21.18 -3.70 1.06
N GLY A 249 -21.60 -2.53 1.56
CA GLY A 249 -22.21 -1.49 0.73
C GLY A 249 -23.41 -1.99 -0.09
N GLY A 250 -24.23 -2.87 0.49
CA GLY A 250 -25.39 -3.47 -0.18
C GLY A 250 -25.07 -4.55 -1.23
N ARG A 251 -23.79 -4.94 -1.41
CA ARG A 251 -23.37 -6.01 -2.32
C ARG A 251 -22.90 -7.25 -1.55
N PRO A 252 -23.34 -8.47 -1.90
CA PRO A 252 -22.83 -9.68 -1.28
C PRO A 252 -21.39 -9.95 -1.73
N ARG A 253 -20.48 -10.17 -0.79
CA ARG A 253 -19.10 -10.62 -1.00
C ARG A 253 -18.84 -11.88 -0.18
N HIS A 254 -18.11 -12.84 -0.74
CA HIS A 254 -17.75 -14.05 0.00
C HIS A 254 -16.82 -13.71 1.18
N VAL A 255 -17.09 -14.27 2.36
CA VAL A 255 -16.37 -13.95 3.62
C VAL A 255 -14.86 -14.10 3.46
N ALA A 256 -14.39 -15.19 2.83
CA ALA A 256 -12.95 -15.39 2.63
C ALA A 256 -12.30 -14.33 1.70
N ALA A 257 -13.03 -13.85 0.70
CA ALA A 257 -12.51 -12.82 -0.21
C ALA A 257 -12.49 -11.44 0.47
N TYR A 258 -13.49 -11.15 1.31
CA TYR A 258 -13.55 -9.94 2.11
C TYR A 258 -12.45 -9.92 3.18
N ALA A 259 -12.34 -10.99 3.97
CA ALA A 259 -11.33 -11.13 5.02
C ALA A 259 -9.89 -11.09 4.47
N LYS A 260 -9.65 -11.60 3.25
CA LYS A 260 -8.37 -11.45 2.56
C LYS A 260 -7.99 -9.97 2.32
N SER A 261 -8.97 -9.09 2.13
CA SER A 261 -8.72 -7.65 1.96
C SER A 261 -8.19 -6.99 3.24
N PHE A 262 -8.34 -7.66 4.40
CA PHE A 262 -7.79 -7.26 5.70
C PHE A 262 -6.63 -8.17 6.14
N LEU A 263 -5.96 -8.81 5.17
CA LEU A 263 -4.80 -9.67 5.36
C LEU A 263 -5.06 -10.94 6.22
N PHE A 264 -6.31 -11.38 6.35
CA PHE A 264 -6.62 -12.65 7.01
C PHE A 264 -6.51 -13.83 6.04
N PRO A 265 -5.58 -14.78 6.24
CA PRO A 265 -5.51 -15.99 5.43
C PRO A 265 -6.72 -16.91 5.71
N PRO A 266 -7.11 -17.77 4.75
CA PRO A 266 -8.26 -18.66 4.91
C PRO A 266 -8.20 -19.59 6.13
N THR A 267 -6.99 -19.96 6.57
CA THR A 267 -6.74 -20.79 7.74
C THR A 267 -7.13 -20.09 9.05
N GLN A 268 -7.05 -18.76 9.09
CA GLN A 268 -7.33 -17.96 10.28
C GLN A 268 -8.83 -17.69 10.48
N LEU A 269 -9.66 -17.85 9.43
CA LEU A 269 -11.08 -17.52 9.48
C LEU A 269 -11.88 -18.30 10.53
N ARG A 270 -11.40 -19.49 10.90
CA ARG A 270 -12.01 -20.35 11.93
C ARG A 270 -11.37 -20.20 13.31
N GLN A 271 -10.40 -19.30 13.47
CA GLN A 271 -9.80 -19.04 14.77
C GLN A 271 -10.72 -18.13 15.60
N PRO A 272 -10.83 -18.37 16.92
CA PRO A 272 -11.60 -17.53 17.81
C PRO A 272 -10.92 -16.16 17.98
N THR A 273 -11.70 -15.10 18.10
CA THR A 273 -11.16 -13.73 18.19
C THR A 273 -10.22 -13.54 19.38
N LYS A 274 -10.39 -14.29 20.49
CA LYS A 274 -9.45 -14.23 21.63
C LYS A 274 -8.01 -14.58 21.29
N ALA A 275 -7.78 -15.46 20.31
CA ALA A 275 -6.46 -15.91 19.88
C ALA A 275 -5.72 -14.89 19.01
N LEU A 276 -6.43 -13.87 18.51
CA LEU A 276 -5.86 -12.82 17.66
C LEU A 276 -5.00 -11.85 18.48
N SER A 277 -3.92 -11.37 17.86
CA SER A 277 -3.10 -10.26 18.37
C SER A 277 -3.92 -8.95 18.44
N GLY A 278 -3.37 -7.94 19.11
CA GLY A 278 -4.01 -6.62 19.23
C GLY A 278 -4.32 -5.99 17.87
N GLY A 279 -3.33 -5.95 16.97
CA GLY A 279 -3.50 -5.43 15.61
C GLY A 279 -4.50 -6.24 14.77
N GLU A 280 -4.45 -7.58 14.84
CA GLU A 280 -5.44 -8.42 14.16
C GLU A 280 -6.87 -8.20 14.68
N LYS A 281 -7.04 -7.98 15.99
CA LYS A 281 -8.35 -7.59 16.54
C LYS A 281 -8.81 -6.25 15.97
N ASN A 282 -7.90 -5.27 15.82
CA ASN A 282 -8.25 -3.99 15.24
C ASN A 282 -8.69 -4.13 13.77
N ARG A 283 -7.94 -4.90 12.97
CA ARG A 283 -8.31 -5.22 11.57
C ARG A 283 -9.68 -5.86 11.46
N LEU A 284 -10.00 -6.80 12.35
CA LEU A 284 -11.30 -7.45 12.38
C LEU A 284 -12.41 -6.48 12.77
N ALA A 285 -12.19 -5.61 13.77
CA ALA A 285 -13.16 -4.62 14.19
C ALA A 285 -13.47 -3.62 13.06
N LEU A 286 -12.46 -3.18 12.32
CA LEU A 286 -12.62 -2.39 11.10
C LEU A 286 -13.45 -3.15 10.07
N ALA A 287 -13.06 -4.38 9.72
CA ALA A 287 -13.77 -5.20 8.74
C ALA A 287 -15.26 -5.38 9.07
N VAL A 288 -15.60 -5.62 10.33
CA VAL A 288 -16.98 -5.78 10.80
C VAL A 288 -17.75 -4.47 10.70
N SER A 289 -17.13 -3.35 11.05
CA SER A 289 -17.78 -2.04 11.04
C SER A 289 -18.07 -1.56 9.63
N LEU A 290 -17.14 -1.82 8.71
CA LEU A 290 -17.23 -1.49 7.29
C LEU A 290 -18.17 -2.40 6.50
N ALA A 291 -18.45 -3.60 7.02
CA ALA A 291 -19.47 -4.47 6.46
C ALA A 291 -20.89 -3.97 6.75
N ARG A 292 -21.10 -3.19 7.82
CA ARG A 292 -22.45 -2.69 8.12
C ARG A 292 -22.87 -1.69 7.03
N PRO A 293 -24.13 -1.76 6.54
CA PRO A 293 -24.66 -0.68 5.71
C PRO A 293 -24.66 0.59 6.57
N ALA A 294 -23.76 1.49 6.24
CA ALA A 294 -23.66 2.82 6.83
C ALA A 294 -23.47 3.79 5.68
N ASN A 295 -24.00 4.99 5.82
CA ASN A 295 -23.81 6.09 4.87
C ASN A 295 -22.98 7.24 5.47
N LEU A 296 -22.73 7.19 6.78
CA LEU A 296 -21.72 7.97 7.50
C LEU A 296 -20.84 7.03 8.32
N LEU A 297 -19.56 7.00 7.99
CA LEU A 297 -18.55 6.25 8.73
C LEU A 297 -17.73 7.23 9.58
N VAL A 298 -17.58 6.93 10.87
CA VAL A 298 -16.74 7.70 11.79
C VAL A 298 -15.63 6.80 12.28
N LEU A 299 -14.39 7.17 11.98
CA LEU A 299 -13.18 6.45 12.35
C LEU A 299 -12.40 7.30 13.34
N ASP A 300 -12.33 6.87 14.61
CA ASP A 300 -11.53 7.54 15.63
C ASP A 300 -10.19 6.81 15.82
N GLU A 301 -9.11 7.41 15.29
CA GLU A 301 -7.74 6.87 15.26
C GLU A 301 -7.64 5.44 14.66
N PRO A 302 -8.11 5.22 13.41
CA PRO A 302 -8.14 3.89 12.80
C PRO A 302 -6.74 3.35 12.46
N THR A 303 -5.74 4.22 12.33
CA THR A 303 -4.38 3.88 11.93
C THR A 303 -3.54 3.30 13.07
N ASN A 304 -3.98 3.46 14.32
CA ASN A 304 -3.26 2.92 15.47
C ASN A 304 -3.20 1.38 15.40
N ASP A 305 -2.03 0.83 15.76
CA ASP A 305 -1.78 -0.61 15.80
C ASP A 305 -1.94 -1.34 14.44
N LEU A 306 -1.93 -0.62 13.30
CA LEU A 306 -1.96 -1.19 11.95
C LEU A 306 -0.58 -1.19 11.31
N ASP A 307 -0.29 -2.26 10.55
CA ASP A 307 0.90 -2.35 9.69
C ASP A 307 0.69 -1.59 8.36
N MET A 308 1.79 -1.32 7.63
CA MET A 308 1.76 -0.55 6.38
C MET A 308 0.84 -1.18 5.33
N ASP A 309 0.92 -2.50 5.16
CA ASP A 309 0.14 -3.23 4.17
C ASP A 309 -1.37 -3.14 4.46
N THR A 310 -1.76 -3.12 5.74
CA THR A 310 -3.15 -2.94 6.13
C THR A 310 -3.60 -1.50 5.95
N LEU A 311 -2.73 -0.52 6.22
CA LEU A 311 -3.03 0.89 5.98
C LEU A 311 -3.34 1.13 4.50
N ASP A 312 -2.51 0.61 3.59
CA ASP A 312 -2.75 0.71 2.13
C ASP A 312 -4.10 0.08 1.72
N GLY A 313 -4.40 -1.11 2.24
CA GLY A 313 -5.69 -1.76 1.98
C GLY A 313 -6.89 -0.98 2.53
N LEU A 314 -6.73 -0.30 3.67
CA LEU A 314 -7.75 0.57 4.26
C LEU A 314 -7.94 1.83 3.41
N GLU A 315 -6.86 2.44 2.93
CA GLU A 315 -6.89 3.60 2.03
C GLU A 315 -7.68 3.28 0.76
N ASP A 316 -7.33 2.19 0.06
CA ASP A 316 -8.01 1.74 -1.15
C ASP A 316 -9.52 1.54 -0.94
N MET A 317 -9.88 0.94 0.19
CA MET A 317 -11.27 0.65 0.49
C MET A 317 -12.04 1.92 0.90
N LEU A 318 -11.43 2.85 1.63
CA LEU A 318 -12.05 4.14 1.95
C LEU A 318 -12.16 5.04 0.72
N ALA A 319 -11.21 4.97 -0.21
CA ALA A 319 -11.28 5.65 -1.50
C ALA A 319 -12.43 5.13 -2.38
N ALA A 320 -12.73 3.83 -2.29
CA ALA A 320 -13.84 3.18 -3.01
C ALA A 320 -15.20 3.29 -2.30
N TYR A 321 -15.28 3.90 -1.11
CA TYR A 321 -16.51 4.01 -0.34
C TYR A 321 -17.36 5.21 -0.80
N ASP A 322 -18.58 4.92 -1.26
CA ASP A 322 -19.52 5.92 -1.80
C ASP A 322 -20.21 6.79 -0.70
N GLY A 323 -19.97 6.48 0.57
CA GLY A 323 -20.54 7.21 1.71
C GLY A 323 -19.68 8.37 2.17
N THR A 324 -20.08 8.96 3.29
CA THR A 324 -19.34 10.07 3.92
C THR A 324 -18.45 9.51 5.01
N VAL A 325 -17.23 10.02 5.15
CA VAL A 325 -16.28 9.53 6.16
C VAL A 325 -15.79 10.69 7.02
N LEU A 326 -15.84 10.54 8.34
CA LEU A 326 -15.15 11.39 9.31
C LEU A 326 -13.99 10.61 9.88
N ILE A 327 -12.78 11.13 9.74
CA ILE A 327 -11.55 10.44 10.15
C ILE A 327 -10.83 11.31 11.18
N VAL A 328 -10.67 10.82 12.39
CA VAL A 328 -9.67 11.33 13.32
C VAL A 328 -8.43 10.49 13.14
N SER A 329 -7.32 11.10 12.76
CA SER A 329 -6.06 10.39 12.65
C SER A 329 -4.92 11.34 12.96
N HIS A 330 -3.87 10.79 13.56
CA HIS A 330 -2.57 11.44 13.68
C HIS A 330 -1.61 11.09 12.53
N ASP A 331 -1.95 10.08 11.71
CA ASP A 331 -1.19 9.71 10.53
C ASP A 331 -1.47 10.68 9.38
N ARG A 332 -0.43 11.43 9.00
CA ARG A 332 -0.49 12.48 7.99
C ARG A 332 -0.54 11.92 6.56
N ALA A 333 0.18 10.83 6.30
CA ALA A 333 0.21 10.21 4.96
C ALA A 333 -1.16 9.61 4.64
N PHE A 334 -1.74 8.91 5.62
CA PHE A 334 -3.10 8.37 5.52
C PHE A 334 -4.15 9.44 5.25
N LEU A 335 -4.06 10.58 5.95
CA LEU A 335 -4.98 11.70 5.74
C LEU A 335 -4.85 12.27 4.31
N ASP A 336 -3.65 12.39 3.77
CA ASP A 336 -3.46 12.88 2.39
C ASP A 336 -4.03 11.93 1.34
N GLY A 337 -3.90 10.62 1.54
CA GLY A 337 -4.39 9.61 0.59
C GLY A 337 -5.92 9.53 0.54
N VAL A 338 -6.59 9.78 1.67
CA VAL A 338 -8.04 9.51 1.83
C VAL A 338 -8.91 10.76 1.85
N THR A 339 -8.47 11.84 2.49
CA THR A 339 -9.36 12.96 2.82
C THR A 339 -9.57 13.92 1.65
N THR A 340 -10.77 14.51 1.57
CA THR A 340 -11.11 15.59 0.63
C THR A 340 -11.00 16.96 1.26
N GLN A 341 -11.04 17.02 2.58
CA GLN A 341 -10.89 18.23 3.37
C GLN A 341 -10.39 17.91 4.78
N ILE A 342 -9.70 18.87 5.37
CA ILE A 342 -9.19 18.81 6.73
C ILE A 342 -9.88 19.87 7.59
N LEU A 343 -10.33 19.47 8.77
CA LEU A 343 -10.82 20.32 9.85
C LEU A 343 -9.78 20.32 10.98
N GLY A 344 -8.98 21.38 11.04
CA GLY A 344 -7.86 21.51 11.98
C GLY A 344 -8.14 22.45 13.16
N ALA A 345 -7.77 22.04 14.38
CA ALA A 345 -7.93 22.84 15.59
C ALA A 345 -6.78 23.85 15.78
N LEU A 346 -6.98 25.12 15.42
CA LEU A 346 -5.97 26.19 15.55
C LEU A 346 -5.73 26.67 17.00
N GLY A 347 -6.44 26.12 17.98
CA GLY A 347 -6.38 26.54 19.38
C GLY A 347 -7.47 27.54 19.76
N ASP A 348 -7.68 27.71 21.07
CA ASP A 348 -8.72 28.58 21.67
C ASP A 348 -10.14 28.34 21.13
N GLY A 349 -10.45 27.08 20.83
CA GLY A 349 -11.73 26.65 20.27
C GLY A 349 -11.94 26.99 18.79
N ARG A 350 -10.94 27.55 18.09
CA ARG A 350 -11.04 27.84 16.67
C ARG A 350 -10.69 26.61 15.84
N TRP A 351 -11.53 26.35 14.84
CA TRP A 351 -11.36 25.27 13.87
C TRP A 351 -11.34 25.87 12.47
N ALA A 352 -10.41 25.41 11.64
CA ALA A 352 -10.26 25.84 10.26
C ALA A 352 -10.50 24.67 9.30
N GLU A 353 -11.24 24.94 8.24
CA GLU A 353 -11.51 24.01 7.15
C GLU A 353 -10.59 24.32 5.97
N THR A 354 -9.84 23.33 5.53
CA THR A 354 -8.97 23.41 4.35
C THR A 354 -9.38 22.32 3.35
N PRO A 355 -9.70 22.66 2.10
CA PRO A 355 -9.88 21.67 1.04
C PRO A 355 -8.56 20.96 0.73
N GLY A 356 -8.62 19.65 0.53
CA GLY A 356 -7.45 18.80 0.28
C GLY A 356 -7.00 17.99 1.49
N GLY A 357 -5.75 17.55 1.46
CA GLY A 357 -5.14 16.68 2.48
C GLY A 357 -4.49 17.44 3.63
N TYR A 358 -3.81 16.72 4.51
CA TYR A 358 -3.04 17.31 5.61
C TYR A 358 -1.90 18.20 5.09
N ALA A 359 -1.27 17.85 3.97
CA ALA A 359 -0.25 18.68 3.30
C ALA A 359 -0.77 20.10 2.98
N ASP A 360 -2.03 20.21 2.56
CA ASP A 360 -2.65 21.48 2.20
C ASP A 360 -2.91 22.33 3.45
N PHE A 361 -3.39 21.71 4.52
CA PHE A 361 -3.55 22.35 5.83
C PHE A 361 -2.20 22.84 6.40
N GLU A 362 -1.16 22.02 6.33
CA GLU A 362 0.20 22.37 6.77
C GLU A 362 0.74 23.58 5.99
N ARG A 363 0.49 23.64 4.67
CA ARG A 363 0.90 24.77 3.83
C ARG A 363 0.17 26.07 4.15
N GLU A 364 -1.12 25.99 4.45
CA GLU A 364 -1.95 27.18 4.72
C GLU A 364 -1.73 27.73 6.14
N TYR A 365 -1.67 26.86 7.14
CA TYR A 365 -1.61 27.25 8.55
C TYR A 365 -0.23 27.10 9.19
N GLY A 366 0.73 26.48 8.49
CA GLY A 366 2.10 26.27 8.95
C GLY A 366 2.29 25.08 9.88
N GLY A 367 1.33 24.14 9.89
CA GLY A 367 1.32 22.99 10.81
C GLY A 367 0.96 23.38 12.25
N TYR A 368 1.28 22.50 13.20
CA TYR A 368 1.09 22.78 14.64
C TYR A 368 2.37 23.21 15.34
N ALA A 369 3.50 23.17 14.63
CA ALA A 369 4.79 23.54 15.15
C ALA A 369 4.80 25.00 15.60
N PRO A 370 5.41 25.32 16.75
CA PRO A 370 5.59 26.69 17.16
C PRO A 370 6.42 27.40 16.08
N LYS A 371 5.88 28.48 15.49
CA LYS A 371 6.67 29.42 14.70
C LYS A 371 7.80 29.93 15.60
N ARG A 372 8.98 29.30 15.52
CA ARG A 372 10.21 29.88 16.06
C ARG A 372 10.31 31.25 15.42
N GLN A 373 10.17 32.29 16.22
CA GLN A 373 10.52 33.65 15.82
C GLN A 373 11.96 33.56 15.31
N ALA A 374 12.12 33.66 13.99
CA ALA A 374 13.42 33.67 13.36
C ALA A 374 14.19 34.82 14.01
N THR A 375 15.19 34.48 14.82
CA THR A 375 16.14 35.45 15.34
C THR A 375 16.83 36.03 14.10
N PRO A 376 16.84 37.36 13.91
CA PRO A 376 17.36 37.94 12.68
C PRO A 376 18.83 37.53 12.51
N PRO A 377 19.25 37.07 11.32
CA PRO A 377 20.59 36.58 11.12
C PRO A 377 21.58 37.73 11.31
N LYS A 378 22.57 37.51 12.18
CA LYS A 378 23.72 38.41 12.33
C LYS A 378 24.49 38.45 11.02
N THR A 379 24.73 39.67 10.58
CA THR A 379 25.46 40.13 9.41
C THR A 379 26.83 39.46 9.31
N SER A 380 27.07 38.72 8.24
CA SER A 380 28.42 38.41 7.74
C SER A 380 28.57 39.08 6.38
N ALA A 381 29.64 39.88 6.26
CA ALA A 381 30.03 40.56 5.03
C ALA A 381 30.70 39.58 4.05
N PRO A 382 30.72 39.91 2.75
CA PRO A 382 30.73 38.93 1.66
C PRO A 382 32.10 38.76 1.02
N GLU A 383 32.35 37.59 0.44
CA GLU A 383 33.24 37.42 -0.73
C GLU A 383 33.08 36.01 -1.36
N PRO A 384 33.47 35.78 -2.62
CA PRO A 384 32.56 35.84 -3.77
C PRO A 384 32.41 34.49 -4.48
N VAL A 385 31.41 34.41 -5.37
CA VAL A 385 31.26 33.39 -6.43
C VAL A 385 31.14 34.15 -7.77
N PRO A 386 31.26 33.54 -8.97
CA PRO A 386 31.72 32.20 -9.38
C PRO A 386 32.66 32.30 -10.63
N PRO A 387 32.90 31.27 -11.50
CA PRO A 387 31.86 30.68 -12.34
C PRO A 387 31.92 29.14 -12.54
N ASN A 388 30.74 28.54 -12.41
CA ASN A 388 30.10 27.65 -13.38
C ASN A 388 30.96 26.60 -14.13
N ALA A 389 30.64 25.33 -13.91
CA ALA A 389 30.68 24.33 -14.98
C ALA A 389 29.65 23.23 -14.69
N SER A 390 28.52 23.35 -15.40
CA SER A 390 27.59 22.28 -15.71
C SER A 390 28.34 20.99 -16.09
N ALA A 391 28.26 19.97 -15.25
CA ALA A 391 28.66 18.62 -15.64
C ALA A 391 27.57 18.04 -16.55
N GLU A 392 27.72 18.29 -17.84
CA GLU A 392 27.03 17.57 -18.90
C GLU A 392 27.19 16.06 -18.68
N ARG A 393 26.06 15.34 -18.69
CA ARG A 393 26.02 13.88 -18.79
C ARG A 393 26.77 13.46 -20.05
N ARG A 394 28.00 12.95 -19.89
CA ARG A 394 28.68 12.20 -20.95
C ARG A 394 27.93 10.89 -21.19
N VAL A 395 27.18 10.83 -22.29
CA VAL A 395 26.70 9.58 -22.88
C VAL A 395 27.93 8.72 -23.15
N ARG A 396 28.07 7.62 -22.41
CA ARG A 396 29.14 6.65 -22.60
C ARG A 396 28.86 5.86 -23.87
N LYS A 397 29.64 6.01 -24.94
CA LYS A 397 29.60 5.05 -26.06
C LYS A 397 29.97 3.65 -25.54
N LEU A 398 29.40 2.60 -26.15
CA LEU A 398 29.78 1.20 -25.91
C LEU A 398 31.30 1.04 -26.04
N SER A 399 31.89 0.22 -25.17
CA SER A 399 33.32 -0.10 -25.23
C SER A 399 33.59 -0.98 -26.45
N TYR A 400 34.68 -0.74 -27.18
CA TYR A 400 35.14 -1.57 -28.32
C TYR A 400 35.21 -3.08 -27.99
N LYS A 401 35.38 -3.42 -26.70
CA LYS A 401 35.36 -4.79 -26.20
C LYS A 401 33.97 -5.46 -26.29
N ASP A 402 32.91 -4.69 -26.08
CA ASP A 402 31.53 -5.19 -26.05
C ASP A 402 30.98 -5.41 -27.47
N GLU A 403 31.33 -4.54 -28.43
CA GLU A 403 30.96 -4.71 -29.84
C GLU A 403 31.59 -5.97 -30.45
N ARG A 404 32.86 -6.24 -30.14
CA ARG A 404 33.54 -7.46 -30.58
C ARG A 404 32.92 -8.70 -29.94
N ARG A 405 32.61 -8.64 -28.64
CA ARG A 405 32.01 -9.76 -27.91
C ARG A 405 30.60 -10.08 -28.43
N PHE A 406 29.81 -9.05 -28.75
CA PHE A 406 28.51 -9.19 -29.39
C PHE A 406 28.59 -9.94 -30.72
N ALA A 407 29.51 -9.56 -31.60
CA ALA A 407 29.73 -10.24 -32.88
C ALA A 407 30.21 -11.69 -32.71
N GLU A 408 31.03 -11.98 -31.69
CA GLU A 408 31.43 -13.35 -31.34
C GLU A 408 30.23 -14.20 -30.87
N LEU A 409 29.33 -13.62 -30.07
CA LEU A 409 28.13 -14.29 -29.56
C LEU A 409 27.09 -14.54 -30.67
N GLU A 410 26.89 -13.57 -31.58
CA GLU A 410 25.99 -13.73 -32.74
C GLU A 410 26.43 -14.89 -33.67
N ALA A 411 27.73 -15.18 -33.75
CA ALA A 411 28.24 -16.34 -34.48
C ALA A 411 28.19 -17.64 -33.67
N ARG A 412 28.40 -17.57 -32.34
CA ARG A 412 28.51 -18.75 -31.47
C ARG A 412 27.15 -19.37 -31.13
N ILE A 413 26.10 -18.57 -30.94
CA ILE A 413 24.76 -19.07 -30.59
C ILE A 413 24.20 -19.98 -31.69
N PRO A 414 24.18 -19.59 -32.99
CA PRO A 414 23.71 -20.48 -34.06
C PRO A 414 24.56 -21.75 -34.22
N ALA A 415 25.86 -21.67 -33.93
CA ALA A 415 26.74 -22.83 -33.97
C ALA A 415 26.42 -23.84 -32.86
N LEU A 416 26.15 -23.36 -31.64
CA LEU A 416 25.69 -24.19 -30.53
C LEU A 416 24.32 -24.80 -30.78
N GLU A 417 23.41 -24.07 -31.43
CA GLU A 417 22.10 -24.61 -31.84
C GLU A 417 22.22 -25.74 -32.85
N ALA A 418 23.11 -25.60 -33.83
CA ALA A 418 23.39 -26.67 -34.79
C ALA A 418 24.03 -27.91 -34.12
N GLU A 419 24.91 -27.70 -33.14
CA GLU A 419 25.53 -28.77 -32.35
C GLU A 419 24.49 -29.51 -31.49
N ILE A 420 23.61 -28.77 -30.81
CA ILE A 420 22.49 -29.32 -30.03
C ILE A 420 21.57 -30.14 -30.95
N ALA A 421 21.18 -29.60 -32.10
CA ALA A 421 20.32 -30.31 -33.04
C ALA A 421 20.96 -31.61 -33.57
N MET A 422 22.28 -31.61 -33.81
CA MET A 422 23.02 -32.81 -34.22
C MET A 422 23.04 -33.87 -33.10
N LEU A 423 23.31 -33.45 -31.86
CA LEU A 423 23.35 -34.35 -30.70
C LEU A 423 21.97 -34.92 -30.36
N GLU A 424 20.92 -34.10 -30.46
CA GLU A 424 19.53 -34.54 -30.31
C GLU A 424 19.11 -35.53 -31.40
N ALA A 425 19.48 -35.27 -32.67
CA ALA A 425 19.23 -36.21 -33.76
C ALA A 425 19.95 -37.54 -33.56
N ARG A 426 21.16 -37.51 -32.98
CA ARG A 426 21.91 -38.71 -32.63
C ARG A 426 21.28 -39.47 -31.46
N LEU A 427 20.79 -38.76 -30.45
CA LEU A 427 20.08 -39.36 -29.31
C LEU A 427 18.66 -39.83 -29.64
N ALA A 428 18.08 -39.38 -30.75
CA ALA A 428 16.80 -39.84 -31.26
C ALA A 428 16.86 -41.24 -31.91
N ASP A 429 18.05 -41.76 -32.20
CA ASP A 429 18.25 -43.14 -32.65
C ASP A 429 18.05 -44.11 -31.46
N ALA A 430 16.91 -44.82 -31.48
CA ALA A 430 16.51 -45.76 -30.43
C ALA A 430 17.47 -46.95 -30.27
N ASP A 431 18.26 -47.28 -31.31
CA ASP A 431 19.20 -48.40 -31.29
C ASP A 431 20.62 -47.96 -30.87
N LEU A 432 20.90 -46.65 -30.75
CA LEU A 432 22.23 -46.13 -30.45
C LEU A 432 22.73 -46.57 -29.07
N PHE A 433 21.86 -46.58 -28.06
CA PHE A 433 22.22 -47.03 -26.72
C PHE A 433 22.56 -48.53 -26.69
N ALA A 434 21.83 -49.35 -27.44
CA ALA A 434 22.06 -50.78 -27.52
C ALA A 434 23.33 -51.13 -28.32
N ARG A 435 23.65 -50.33 -29.35
CA ARG A 435 24.83 -50.52 -30.21
C ARG A 435 26.12 -49.99 -29.59
N ASP A 436 26.08 -48.80 -28.98
CA ASP A 436 27.25 -48.16 -28.38
C ASP A 436 26.86 -47.28 -27.16
N PRO A 437 26.80 -47.89 -25.96
CA PRO A 437 26.51 -47.17 -24.72
C PRO A 437 27.49 -46.03 -24.40
N LYS A 438 28.76 -46.14 -24.85
CA LYS A 438 29.77 -45.08 -24.63
C LYS A 438 29.49 -43.87 -25.50
N ALA A 439 29.16 -44.08 -26.78
CA ALA A 439 28.79 -43.00 -27.69
C ALA A 439 27.49 -42.30 -27.26
N PHE A 440 26.52 -43.05 -26.73
CA PHE A 440 25.28 -42.49 -26.19
C PHE A 440 25.53 -41.59 -24.97
N ASN A 441 26.30 -42.07 -23.99
CA ASN A 441 26.65 -41.28 -22.80
C ASN A 441 27.50 -40.04 -23.15
N ALA A 442 28.40 -40.17 -24.14
CA ALA A 442 29.17 -39.04 -24.65
C ALA A 442 28.28 -37.99 -25.35
N ALA A 443 27.23 -38.43 -26.07
CA ALA A 443 26.28 -37.54 -26.71
C ALA A 443 25.38 -36.81 -25.68
N ILE A 444 24.96 -37.47 -24.59
CA ILE A 444 24.24 -36.81 -23.48
C ILE A 444 25.13 -35.76 -22.80
N ALA A 445 26.35 -36.13 -22.41
CA ALA A 445 27.28 -35.20 -21.77
C ALA A 445 27.62 -34.01 -22.69
N GLY A 446 27.76 -34.25 -23.99
CA GLY A 446 27.92 -33.21 -24.99
C GLY A 446 26.69 -32.29 -25.11
N LEU A 447 25.49 -32.86 -25.07
CA LEU A 447 24.23 -32.11 -25.17
C LEU A 447 24.03 -31.18 -23.97
N ASP A 448 24.26 -31.69 -22.75
CA ASP A 448 24.14 -30.90 -21.53
C ASP A 448 25.17 -29.76 -21.49
N LYS A 449 26.40 -30.05 -21.95
CA LYS A 449 27.45 -29.03 -22.08
C LYS A 449 27.09 -27.95 -23.11
N ALA A 450 26.63 -28.35 -24.30
CA ALA A 450 26.26 -27.41 -25.36
C ALA A 450 25.05 -26.54 -24.96
N ARG A 451 24.08 -27.09 -24.23
CA ARG A 451 22.95 -26.33 -23.66
C ARG A 451 23.42 -25.32 -22.61
N THR A 452 24.27 -25.74 -21.68
CA THR A 452 24.82 -24.85 -20.64
C THR A 452 25.64 -23.71 -21.26
N GLU A 453 26.45 -24.01 -22.29
CA GLU A 453 27.21 -22.99 -23.03
C GLU A 453 26.29 -22.03 -23.81
N LYS A 454 25.19 -22.54 -24.38
CA LYS A 454 24.19 -21.72 -25.08
C LYS A 454 23.49 -20.76 -24.12
N ASP A 455 23.00 -21.25 -22.99
CA ASP A 455 22.29 -20.43 -22.00
C ASP A 455 23.20 -19.32 -21.44
N ALA A 456 24.48 -19.62 -21.21
CA ALA A 456 25.46 -18.63 -20.80
C ALA A 456 25.73 -17.57 -21.90
N ALA A 457 25.85 -18.01 -23.16
CA ALA A 457 26.06 -17.12 -24.30
C ALA A 457 24.85 -16.20 -24.57
N GLU A 458 23.62 -16.72 -24.44
CA GLU A 458 22.39 -15.93 -24.58
C GLU A 458 22.23 -14.89 -23.46
N THR A 459 22.59 -15.26 -22.23
CA THR A 459 22.60 -14.33 -21.09
C THR A 459 23.59 -13.19 -21.31
N GLU A 460 24.82 -13.51 -21.76
CA GLU A 460 25.84 -12.51 -22.07
C GLU A 460 25.43 -11.61 -23.26
N TRP A 461 24.75 -12.18 -24.26
CA TRP A 461 24.23 -11.43 -25.41
C TRP A 461 23.14 -10.43 -24.98
N LEU A 462 22.20 -10.85 -24.13
CA LEU A 462 21.15 -9.98 -23.56
C LEU A 462 21.73 -8.82 -22.75
N GLU A 463 22.75 -9.06 -21.92
CA GLU A 463 23.40 -7.99 -21.14
C GLU A 463 24.06 -6.93 -22.05
N ILE A 464 24.66 -7.35 -23.16
CA ILE A 464 25.28 -6.43 -24.12
C ILE A 464 24.20 -5.68 -24.92
N GLU A 465 23.09 -6.34 -25.26
CA GLU A 465 21.93 -5.72 -25.92
C GLU A 465 21.26 -4.67 -25.03
N GLU A 466 21.03 -4.95 -23.75
CA GLU A 466 20.47 -3.98 -22.78
C GLU A 466 21.35 -2.73 -22.65
N ARG A 467 22.68 -2.92 -22.61
CA ARG A 467 23.64 -1.79 -22.62
C ARG A 467 23.59 -1.02 -23.94
N ARG A 468 23.34 -1.68 -25.07
CA ARG A 468 23.19 -1.04 -26.38
C ARG A 468 21.88 -0.27 -26.50
N ALA A 469 20.78 -0.81 -25.98
CA ALA A 469 19.47 -0.16 -25.94
C ALA A 469 19.49 1.07 -25.02
N ALA A 470 20.18 1.01 -23.88
CA ALA A 470 20.35 2.14 -22.96
C ALA A 470 21.20 3.30 -23.53
N LEU A 471 21.91 3.08 -24.65
CA LEU A 471 22.79 4.05 -25.30
C LEU A 471 22.27 4.54 -26.65
N ALA A 472 21.16 3.98 -27.14
CA ALA A 472 20.44 4.51 -28.30
C ALA A 472 19.68 5.79 -27.88
N PRO A 473 19.74 6.87 -28.68
CA PRO A 473 19.18 8.18 -28.31
C PRO A 473 17.65 8.21 -28.21
#